data_AF-A0A6N2I7A3-F1
#
_entry.id   AF-A0A6N2I7A3-F1
#
_cell.length_a   1.000
_cell.length_b   1.000
_cell.length_c   1.000
_cell.angle_alpha   90.00
_cell.angle_beta   90.00
_cell.angle_gamma   90.00
#
_symmetry.space_group_name_H-M   'P 1'
#
loop_
_entity.id
_entity.type
_entity.pdbx_description
1 polymer ?
#
loop_
_entity_poly.entity_id
_entity_poly.type
_entity_poly.pdbx_seq_one_letter_code
_entity_poly.pdbx_strand_id
1 'polypeptide(L)'
;MIPVDEPLYGPAARAMRDALRATTAHTGDSDPDMDEALRRARQHGSAHTTKHLSAVGTHFTTHRPADPMTDAARMTVALRTVGSAAAARPVLRALPFPSGGVTRGEYGQRILAQAGGAR
;
A
#
# COMPACT_ATOMS: atom_id res chain seq x y z
N MET A 1 39.47 33.98 25.09
CA MET A 1 38.20 34.31 25.77
C MET A 1 37.38 35.11 24.76
N ILE A 2 36.43 34.48 24.08
CA ILE A 2 35.58 35.12 23.06
C ILE A 2 34.15 35.13 23.62
N PRO A 3 33.46 36.28 23.67
CA PRO A 3 32.12 36.35 24.23
C PRO A 3 31.11 35.70 23.29
N VAL A 4 30.25 34.87 23.88
CA VAL A 4 29.03 34.32 23.29
C VAL A 4 27.92 35.27 23.67
N ASP A 5 27.47 36.14 22.76
CA ASP A 5 26.12 36.69 22.78
C ASP A 5 25.90 37.65 21.60
N GLU A 6 25.25 37.14 20.54
CA GLU A 6 24.26 37.86 19.72
C GLU A 6 23.78 36.93 18.59
N PRO A 7 22.51 36.47 18.59
CA PRO A 7 21.96 35.87 17.40
C PRO A 7 21.76 36.97 16.34
N LEU A 8 22.62 36.96 15.33
CA LEU A 8 22.58 37.69 14.04
C LEU A 8 21.33 37.38 13.19
N TYR A 9 20.15 37.40 13.80
CA TYR A 9 18.88 37.18 13.14
C TYR A 9 17.84 38.17 13.69
N GLY A 10 18.11 39.45 13.39
CA GLY A 10 17.12 40.52 13.43
C GLY A 10 15.95 40.26 12.46
N PRO A 11 15.15 41.28 12.11
CA PRO A 11 13.78 41.18 11.58
C PRO A 11 13.49 40.14 10.48
N ALA A 12 14.48 39.69 9.72
CA ALA A 12 14.39 38.61 8.73
C ALA A 12 13.95 37.24 9.31
N ALA A 13 14.46 36.81 10.47
CA ALA A 13 14.02 35.54 11.08
C ALA A 13 12.57 35.61 11.56
N ARG A 14 12.14 36.80 12.00
CA ARG A 14 10.75 37.06 12.40
C ARG A 14 9.83 37.03 11.18
N ALA A 15 10.22 37.71 10.10
CA ALA A 15 9.48 37.68 8.84
C ALA A 15 9.39 36.26 8.25
N MET A 16 10.44 35.45 8.35
CA MET A 16 10.43 34.07 7.86
C MET A 16 9.53 33.16 8.71
N ARG A 17 9.50 33.38 10.04
CA ARG A 17 8.57 32.69 10.94
C ARG A 17 7.12 33.09 10.66
N ASP A 18 6.86 34.38 10.44
CA ASP A 18 5.52 34.89 10.12
C ASP A 18 5.05 34.42 8.74
N ALA A 19 5.95 34.33 7.75
CA ALA A 19 5.67 33.76 6.43
C ALA A 19 5.38 32.25 6.50
N LEU A 20 6.13 31.49 7.31
CA LEU A 20 5.88 30.07 7.56
C LEU A 20 4.55 29.83 8.29
N ARG A 21 4.19 30.73 9.23
CA ARG A 21 2.91 30.68 9.94
C ARG A 21 1.73 31.05 9.04
N ALA A 22 1.91 32.02 8.13
CA ALA A 22 0.91 32.40 7.14
C ALA A 22 0.66 31.27 6.11
N THR A 23 1.71 30.55 5.71
CA THR A 23 1.57 29.38 4.81
C THR A 23 0.90 28.20 5.49
N THR A 24 1.12 27.97 6.79
CA THR A 24 0.39 26.92 7.54
C THR A 24 -1.05 27.31 7.88
N ALA A 25 -1.36 28.61 7.97
CA ALA A 25 -2.72 29.10 8.23
C ALA A 25 -3.65 29.03 7.00
N HIS A 26 -3.14 28.70 5.81
CA HIS A 26 -3.94 28.48 4.59
C HIS A 26 -4.16 27.00 4.23
N THR A 27 -3.64 26.07 5.03
CA THR A 27 -3.93 24.63 4.89
C THR A 27 -5.13 24.22 5.75
N GLY A 28 -6.09 25.12 5.90
CA GLY A 28 -7.29 24.97 6.74
C GLY A 28 -8.60 24.79 5.95
N ASP A 29 -8.54 24.71 4.62
CA ASP A 29 -9.64 24.26 3.79
C ASP A 29 -9.24 22.90 3.22
N SER A 30 -9.50 21.82 3.96
CA SER A 30 -9.57 20.49 3.37
C SER A 30 -10.71 20.53 2.38
N ASP A 31 -10.39 20.63 1.08
CA ASP A 31 -11.38 20.56 0.01
C ASP A 31 -12.16 19.23 0.16
N PRO A 32 -13.46 19.27 0.52
CA PRO A 32 -14.24 18.06 0.75
C PRO A 32 -14.30 17.19 -0.50
N ASP A 33 -14.14 17.77 -1.70
CA ASP A 33 -14.10 17.02 -2.95
C ASP A 33 -12.77 16.28 -3.13
N MET A 34 -11.66 16.85 -2.63
CA MET A 34 -10.35 16.17 -2.63
C MET A 34 -10.33 15.00 -1.64
N ASP A 35 -10.89 15.18 -0.44
CA ASP A 35 -11.00 14.11 0.55
C ASP A 35 -11.92 12.98 0.07
N GLU A 36 -13.04 13.33 -0.59
CA GLU A 36 -13.94 12.38 -1.23
C GLU A 36 -13.28 11.67 -2.42
N ALA A 37 -12.52 12.37 -3.26
CA ALA A 37 -11.78 11.78 -4.36
C ALA A 37 -10.69 10.80 -3.86
N LEU A 38 -9.96 11.16 -2.81
CA LEU A 38 -8.98 10.30 -2.16
C LEU A 38 -9.65 9.08 -1.51
N ARG A 39 -10.82 9.27 -0.87
CA ARG A 39 -11.61 8.17 -0.31
C ARG A 39 -12.07 7.21 -1.41
N ARG A 40 -12.61 7.71 -2.51
CA ARG A 40 -13.00 6.91 -3.68
C ARG A 40 -11.80 6.18 -4.28
N ALA A 41 -10.68 6.87 -4.49
CA ALA A 41 -9.46 6.26 -5.03
C ALA A 41 -8.95 5.11 -4.15
N ARG A 42 -8.99 5.27 -2.81
CA ARG A 42 -8.66 4.21 -1.85
C ARG A 42 -9.66 3.04 -1.93
N GLN A 43 -10.95 3.33 -2.02
CA GLN A 43 -12.00 2.30 -2.14
C GLN A 43 -11.90 1.52 -3.45
N HIS A 44 -11.72 2.20 -4.58
CA HIS A 44 -11.50 1.58 -5.89
C HIS A 44 -10.19 0.77 -5.92
N GLY A 45 -9.11 1.30 -5.34
CA GLY A 45 -7.83 0.60 -5.23
C GLY A 45 -7.93 -0.66 -4.36
N SER A 46 -8.69 -0.60 -3.27
CA SER A 46 -8.97 -1.75 -2.40
C SER A 46 -9.80 -2.81 -3.11
N ALA A 47 -10.93 -2.45 -3.73
CA ALA A 47 -11.76 -3.39 -4.49
C ALA A 47 -10.99 -4.04 -5.66
N HIS A 48 -10.14 -3.27 -6.34
CA HIS A 48 -9.30 -3.79 -7.42
C HIS A 48 -8.27 -4.79 -6.91
N THR A 49 -7.62 -4.49 -5.78
CA THR A 49 -6.66 -5.40 -5.14
C THR A 49 -7.35 -6.69 -4.66
N THR A 50 -8.53 -6.58 -4.05
CA THR A 50 -9.33 -7.74 -3.61
C THR A 50 -9.70 -8.68 -4.76
N LYS A 51 -10.10 -8.13 -5.93
CA LYS A 51 -10.37 -8.92 -7.13
C LYS A 51 -9.13 -9.72 -7.56
N HIS A 52 -7.96 -9.08 -7.57
CA HIS A 52 -6.71 -9.74 -7.94
C HIS A 52 -6.29 -10.80 -6.93
N LEU A 53 -6.45 -10.54 -5.62
CA LEU A 53 -6.20 -11.54 -4.58
C LEU A 53 -7.09 -12.77 -4.76
N SER A 54 -8.38 -12.56 -5.05
CA SER A 54 -9.33 -13.65 -5.32
C SER A 54 -8.90 -14.49 -6.53
N ALA A 55 -8.45 -13.84 -7.61
CA ALA A 55 -7.96 -14.51 -8.81
C ALA A 55 -6.66 -15.30 -8.55
N VAL A 56 -5.73 -14.74 -7.77
CA VAL A 56 -4.49 -15.43 -7.35
C VAL A 56 -4.82 -16.65 -6.48
N GLY A 57 -5.70 -16.50 -5.49
CA GLY A 57 -6.13 -17.59 -4.62
C GLY A 57 -6.78 -18.73 -5.42
N THR A 58 -7.72 -18.38 -6.31
CA THR A 58 -8.38 -19.34 -7.22
C THR A 58 -7.37 -20.05 -8.13
N HIS A 59 -6.35 -19.34 -8.63
CA HIS A 59 -5.33 -19.95 -9.47
C HIS A 59 -4.59 -21.07 -8.72
N PHE A 60 -4.16 -20.82 -7.48
CA PHE A 60 -3.42 -21.78 -6.69
C PHE A 60 -4.27 -22.97 -6.20
N THR A 61 -5.57 -22.77 -5.93
CA THR A 61 -6.47 -23.87 -5.58
C THR A 61 -6.81 -24.78 -6.77
N THR A 62 -6.79 -24.22 -7.99
CA THR A 62 -7.17 -24.98 -9.20
C THR A 62 -5.97 -25.61 -9.90
N HIS A 63 -4.80 -24.96 -9.90
CA HIS A 63 -3.65 -25.39 -10.69
C HIS A 63 -2.53 -25.95 -9.80
N ARG A 64 -2.41 -27.28 -9.82
CA ARG A 64 -1.44 -28.05 -9.02
C ARG A 64 -1.51 -27.71 -7.52
N PRO A 65 -2.68 -27.89 -6.88
CA PRO A 65 -2.88 -27.51 -5.49
C PRO A 65 -1.98 -28.26 -4.52
N ALA A 66 -1.51 -29.47 -4.86
CA ALA A 66 -0.62 -30.28 -4.02
C ALA A 66 0.87 -29.88 -4.14
N ASP A 67 1.25 -29.06 -5.14
CA ASP A 67 2.64 -28.64 -5.29
C ASP A 67 3.05 -27.75 -4.10
N PRO A 68 4.33 -27.80 -3.68
CA PRO A 68 4.84 -26.89 -2.65
C PRO A 68 4.74 -25.44 -3.11
N MET A 69 4.36 -24.56 -2.20
CA MET A 69 4.31 -23.13 -2.45
C MET A 69 5.71 -22.52 -2.34
N THR A 70 6.09 -21.70 -3.32
CA THR A 70 7.40 -21.02 -3.36
C THR A 70 7.23 -19.52 -3.59
N ASP A 71 8.24 -18.75 -3.19
CA ASP A 71 8.29 -17.31 -3.44
C ASP A 71 8.16 -16.97 -4.93
N ALA A 72 8.87 -17.74 -5.77
CA ALA A 72 8.80 -17.64 -7.22
C ALA A 72 7.36 -17.85 -7.75
N ALA A 73 6.66 -18.89 -7.27
CA ALA A 73 5.27 -19.13 -7.67
C ALA A 73 4.36 -17.96 -7.26
N ARG A 74 4.55 -17.38 -6.05
CA ARG A 74 3.81 -16.19 -5.59
C ARG A 74 4.00 -15.03 -6.55
N MET A 75 5.25 -14.71 -6.87
CA MET A 75 5.60 -13.60 -7.76
C MET A 75 5.06 -13.79 -9.17
N THR A 76 5.28 -14.97 -9.76
CA THR A 76 4.84 -15.29 -11.12
C THR A 76 3.33 -15.20 -11.25
N VAL A 77 2.56 -15.78 -10.33
CA VAL A 77 1.10 -15.76 -10.43
C VAL A 77 0.55 -14.36 -10.19
N ALA A 78 1.09 -13.60 -9.23
CA ALA A 78 0.68 -12.21 -9.03
C ALA A 78 0.90 -11.35 -10.28
N LEU A 79 2.09 -11.45 -10.90
CA LEU A 79 2.42 -10.74 -12.15
C LEU A 79 1.49 -11.16 -13.30
N ARG A 80 1.24 -12.47 -13.44
CA ARG A 80 0.35 -13.01 -14.48
C ARG A 80 -1.09 -12.51 -14.32
N THR A 81 -1.58 -12.39 -13.10
CA THR A 81 -2.95 -11.95 -12.82
C THR A 81 -3.15 -10.46 -13.11
N VAL A 82 -2.18 -9.61 -12.75
CA VAL A 82 -2.29 -8.15 -12.88
C VAL A 82 -1.72 -7.58 -14.19
N GLY A 83 -0.92 -8.36 -14.92
CA GLY A 83 -0.37 -7.99 -16.23
C GLY A 83 0.83 -7.02 -16.22
N SER A 84 1.22 -6.44 -15.09
CA SER A 84 2.39 -5.55 -15.01
C SER A 84 3.09 -5.55 -13.66
N ALA A 85 4.39 -5.26 -13.65
CA ALA A 85 5.17 -5.17 -12.41
C ALA A 85 4.71 -4.04 -11.47
N ALA A 86 4.29 -2.90 -12.04
CA ALA A 86 3.79 -1.77 -11.26
C ALA A 86 2.48 -2.12 -10.53
N ALA A 87 1.54 -2.76 -11.23
CA ALA A 87 0.26 -3.19 -10.65
C ALA A 87 0.40 -4.41 -9.72
N ALA A 88 1.47 -5.22 -9.86
CA ALA A 88 1.71 -6.37 -9.00
C ALA A 88 2.16 -5.97 -7.59
N ARG A 89 2.82 -4.82 -7.41
CA ARG A 89 3.32 -4.35 -6.12
C ARG A 89 2.26 -4.33 -5.00
N PRO A 90 1.09 -3.69 -5.18
CA PRO A 90 0.06 -3.72 -4.13
C PRO A 90 -0.46 -5.13 -3.83
N VAL A 91 -0.60 -5.98 -4.85
CA VAL A 91 -1.03 -7.38 -4.67
C VAL A 91 0.03 -8.18 -3.90
N LEU A 92 1.30 -8.07 -4.28
CA LEU A 92 2.41 -8.75 -3.62
C LEU A 92 2.60 -8.33 -2.17
N ARG A 93 2.32 -7.07 -1.83
CA ARG A 93 2.33 -6.59 -0.44
C ARG A 93 1.19 -7.18 0.40
N ALA A 94 0.06 -7.47 -0.23
CA ALA A 94 -1.10 -8.07 0.44
C ALA A 94 -1.02 -9.60 0.54
N LEU A 95 -0.21 -10.26 -0.29
CA LEU A 95 -0.02 -11.70 -0.25
C LEU A 95 0.92 -12.10 0.90
N PRO A 96 0.54 -13.10 1.74
CA PRO A 96 1.41 -13.56 2.82
C PRO A 96 2.67 -14.24 2.27
N PHE A 97 3.80 -14.17 2.97
CA PHE A 97 4.95 -14.99 2.58
C PHE A 97 4.65 -16.48 2.82
N PRO A 98 5.02 -17.38 1.90
CA PRO A 98 4.82 -18.81 2.10
C PRO A 98 5.77 -19.30 3.20
N SER A 99 5.19 -19.72 4.33
CA SER A 99 5.92 -20.26 5.47
C SER A 99 5.76 -21.77 5.56
N GLY A 100 6.82 -22.50 5.88
CA GLY A 100 6.74 -23.86 6.45
C GLY A 100 6.02 -24.92 5.60
N GLY A 101 6.51 -25.17 4.38
CA GLY A 101 6.10 -26.35 3.60
C GLY A 101 4.65 -26.37 3.11
N VAL A 102 3.94 -25.24 3.19
CA VAL A 102 2.54 -25.13 2.72
C VAL A 102 2.44 -25.42 1.23
N THR A 103 1.36 -26.09 0.86
CA THR A 103 1.01 -26.36 -0.53
C THR A 103 0.37 -25.14 -1.18
N ARG A 104 0.35 -25.11 -2.52
CA ARG A 104 -0.33 -24.04 -3.27
C ARG A 104 -1.82 -23.97 -2.93
N GLY A 105 -2.49 -25.11 -2.78
CA GLY A 105 -3.90 -25.16 -2.45
C GLY A 105 -4.21 -24.51 -1.09
N GLU A 106 -3.46 -24.89 -0.05
CA GLU A 106 -3.59 -24.30 1.28
C GLU A 106 -3.30 -22.80 1.27
N TYR A 107 -2.25 -22.40 0.56
CA TYR A 107 -1.90 -20.99 0.40
C TYR A 107 -3.01 -20.20 -0.32
N GLY A 108 -3.58 -20.76 -1.38
CA GLY A 108 -4.70 -20.19 -2.12
C GLY A 108 -5.95 -19.98 -1.25
N GLN A 109 -6.29 -20.97 -0.40
CA GLN A 109 -7.40 -20.85 0.55
C GLN A 109 -7.19 -19.71 1.56
N ARG A 110 -5.97 -19.54 2.08
CA ARG A 110 -5.63 -18.42 2.98
C ARG A 110 -5.85 -17.07 2.31
N ILE A 111 -5.46 -16.94 1.03
CA ILE A 111 -5.67 -15.72 0.26
C ILE A 111 -7.17 -15.47 0.04
N LEU A 112 -7.95 -16.50 -0.30
CA LEU A 112 -9.39 -16.36 -0.50
C LEU A 112 -10.09 -15.92 0.79
N ALA A 113 -9.69 -16.48 1.94
CA ALA A 113 -10.19 -16.05 3.24
C ALA A 113 -9.85 -14.58 3.55
N GLN A 114 -8.68 -14.09 3.12
CA GLN A 114 -8.30 -12.67 3.24
C GLN A 114 -9.04 -11.76 2.24
N ALA A 115 -9.31 -12.25 1.03
CA ALA A 115 -9.97 -11.48 -0.02
C ALA A 115 -11.49 -11.32 0.22
N GLY A 116 -12.08 -12.10 1.13
CA GLY A 116 -13.50 -11.94 1.45
C GLY A 116 -14.06 -13.09 2.26
N GLY A 117 -13.41 -13.41 3.39
CA GLY A 117 -13.75 -14.54 4.24
C GLY A 117 -15.25 -14.85 4.36
N ALA A 118 -15.55 -16.13 4.13
CA ALA A 118 -16.81 -16.85 4.24
C ALA A 118 -17.80 -16.70 3.06
N ARG A 119 -17.80 -17.72 2.19
CA ARG A 119 -19.07 -18.39 1.88
C ARG A 119 -19.17 -19.62 2.77
#